data_AF-A0A5Y2LJM7-F1
#
_entry.id   AF-A0A5Y2LJM7-F1
#
_cell.length_a   1.000
_cell.length_b   1.000
_cell.length_c   1.000
_cell.angle_alpha   90.00
_cell.angle_beta   90.00
_cell.angle_gamma   90.00
#
_symmetry.space_group_name_H-M   'P 1'
#
loop_
_entity.id
_entity.type
_entity.pdbx_description
1 polymer ?
#
loop_
_entity_poly.entity_id
_entity_poly.type
_entity_poly.pdbx_seq_one_letter_code
_entity_poly.pdbx_strand_id
1 'polypeptide(L)'
;MSMHKLLTLTVLLAITACSPQKPHPLQSKQAASGDWTLPYGEWSFSFITPWKLRAEVTHARIIDTDGYLYTFNTLDQTARGPDSINKWVSSVHGPSIIFNKVKKPPQYIVFCWDSYADKKTYETSAMFGPETWLRMKTPADHTWNGHAVWYSNILFGLSPGGKVKVWFPDVAGRPSLPVKPLKMRTRSGSDLNICKDYNTPAESYDGIQSIEDLNKGKTYPYGNWD
;
A
#
# COMPACT_ATOMS: atom_id res chain seq x y z
N MET A 1 19.59 76.00 36.01
CA MET A 1 19.67 75.37 34.67
C MET A 1 19.39 73.88 34.87
N SER A 2 18.14 73.45 34.88
CA SER A 2 17.28 73.12 33.73
C SER A 2 17.78 71.90 32.93
N MET A 3 16.87 70.92 32.78
CA MET A 3 16.80 69.87 31.73
C MET A 3 17.73 68.64 31.92
N HIS A 4 17.31 67.38 31.77
CA HIS A 4 16.07 66.75 31.30
C HIS A 4 15.92 65.33 31.89
N LYS A 5 14.66 64.90 32.06
CA LYS A 5 14.29 63.50 32.30
C LYS A 5 14.64 62.67 31.06
N LEU A 6 15.36 61.56 31.24
CA LEU A 6 15.49 60.53 30.21
C LEU A 6 14.78 59.26 30.70
N LEU A 7 13.58 59.02 30.17
CA LEU A 7 12.82 57.79 30.39
C LEU A 7 13.28 56.79 29.33
N THR A 8 14.13 55.83 29.71
CA THR A 8 14.54 54.74 28.81
C THR A 8 13.48 53.65 28.82
N LEU A 9 12.71 53.56 27.73
CA LEU A 9 11.74 52.49 27.47
C LEU A 9 12.48 51.27 26.91
N THR A 10 12.74 50.28 27.75
CA THR A 10 13.34 49.00 27.34
C THR A 10 12.28 48.13 26.67
N VAL A 11 12.30 48.07 25.35
CA VAL A 11 11.47 47.13 24.57
C VAL A 11 12.10 45.74 24.67
N LEU A 12 11.49 44.83 25.43
CA LEU A 12 11.83 43.40 25.39
C LEU A 12 11.28 42.80 24.09
N LEU A 13 12.14 42.52 23.11
CA LEU A 13 11.81 41.61 22.01
C LEU A 13 11.83 40.18 22.55
N ALA A 14 10.65 39.60 22.78
CA ALA A 14 10.51 38.16 22.98
C ALA A 14 10.76 37.46 21.64
N ILE A 15 11.99 36.96 21.45
CA ILE A 15 12.32 36.08 20.32
C ILE A 15 11.70 34.72 20.62
N THR A 16 10.48 34.47 20.13
CA THR A 16 9.95 33.11 20.09
C THR A 16 10.77 32.33 19.08
N ALA A 17 11.78 31.59 19.57
CA ALA A 17 12.45 30.59 18.78
C ALA A 17 11.42 29.50 18.43
N CYS A 18 10.81 29.61 17.24
CA CYS A 18 10.21 28.45 16.59
C CYS A 18 11.34 27.46 16.34
N SER A 19 11.54 26.52 17.27
CA SER A 19 12.39 25.37 17.00
C SER A 19 11.73 24.64 15.84
N PRO A 20 12.33 24.57 14.64
CA PRO A 20 11.77 23.74 13.58
C PRO A 20 11.72 22.33 14.16
N GLN A 21 10.52 21.75 14.24
CA GLN A 21 10.38 20.33 14.50
C GLN A 21 11.23 19.66 13.41
N LYS A 22 12.41 19.14 13.79
CA LYS A 22 13.25 18.38 12.86
C LYS A 22 12.34 17.29 12.31
N PRO A 23 12.03 17.27 11.00
CA PRO A 23 11.24 16.18 10.44
C PRO A 23 11.97 14.91 10.83
N HIS A 24 11.36 14.13 11.71
CA HIS A 24 11.94 12.83 12.04
C HIS A 24 11.85 12.05 10.74
N PRO A 25 12.98 11.61 10.16
CA PRO A 25 12.92 10.81 8.96
C PRO A 25 12.02 9.62 9.31
N LEU A 26 11.00 9.38 8.47
CA LEU A 26 10.12 8.21 8.61
C LEU A 26 10.90 6.89 8.37
N GLN A 27 12.21 7.00 8.16
CA GLN A 27 13.20 5.96 8.06
C GLN A 27 13.41 5.25 9.40
N SER A 28 13.18 3.94 9.42
CA SER A 28 13.56 3.09 10.56
C SER A 28 15.08 2.99 10.68
N LYS A 29 15.58 2.72 11.90
CA LYS A 29 17.02 2.49 12.14
C LYS A 29 17.59 1.38 11.23
N GLN A 30 16.79 0.35 10.98
CA GLN A 30 17.17 -0.78 10.14
C GLN A 30 17.24 -0.41 8.65
N ALA A 31 16.34 0.46 8.18
CA ALA A 31 16.43 1.00 6.84
C ALA A 31 17.65 1.92 6.68
N ALA A 32 17.92 2.77 7.68
CA ALA A 32 19.07 3.69 7.70
C ALA A 32 20.44 2.98 7.76
N SER A 33 20.50 1.73 8.22
CA SER A 33 21.77 0.99 8.36
C SER A 33 22.24 0.30 7.08
N GLY A 34 21.50 0.37 5.98
CA GLY A 34 21.83 -0.34 4.75
C GLY A 34 21.60 0.49 3.49
N ASP A 35 22.28 0.11 2.41
CA ASP A 35 21.95 0.61 1.07
C ASP A 35 20.87 -0.27 0.44
N TRP A 36 19.68 0.29 0.25
CA TRP A 36 18.53 -0.40 -0.34
C TRP A 36 18.29 0.00 -1.81
N THR A 37 19.32 0.47 -2.50
CA THR A 37 19.24 0.74 -3.95
C THR A 37 18.84 -0.50 -4.73
N LEU A 38 17.82 -0.34 -5.57
CA LEU A 38 17.30 -1.40 -6.42
C LEU A 38 18.07 -1.49 -7.75
N PRO A 39 18.40 -2.69 -8.23
CA PRO A 39 19.16 -2.86 -9.47
C PRO A 39 18.37 -2.47 -10.74
N TYR A 40 17.07 -2.23 -10.60
CA TYR A 40 16.15 -1.87 -11.68
C TYR A 40 15.52 -0.47 -11.48
N GLY A 41 16.05 0.34 -10.56
CA GLY A 41 15.66 1.73 -10.35
C GLY A 41 14.39 1.94 -9.53
N GLU A 42 13.24 1.45 -10.01
CA GLU A 42 11.94 1.60 -9.35
C GLU A 42 11.21 0.26 -9.27
N TRP A 43 10.60 -0.02 -8.12
CA TRP A 43 9.66 -1.13 -7.99
C TRP A 43 8.23 -0.61 -8.11
N SER A 44 7.29 -1.53 -8.30
CA SER A 44 5.87 -1.24 -8.45
C SER A 44 5.01 -1.97 -7.43
N PHE A 45 3.83 -1.43 -7.13
CA PHE A 45 2.82 -2.17 -6.38
C PHE A 45 1.55 -2.29 -7.20
N SER A 46 0.82 -3.39 -7.01
CA SER A 46 -0.36 -3.66 -7.79
C SER A 46 -1.44 -4.34 -6.96
N PHE A 47 -2.66 -4.32 -7.46
CA PHE A 47 -3.82 -4.88 -6.76
C PHE A 47 -4.55 -5.86 -7.67
N ILE A 48 -5.00 -6.97 -7.11
CA ILE A 48 -5.85 -7.95 -7.75
C ILE A 48 -7.03 -8.30 -6.85
N THR A 49 -8.17 -8.61 -7.46
CA THR A 49 -9.38 -9.06 -6.78
C THR A 49 -9.90 -10.36 -7.42
N PRO A 50 -10.62 -11.22 -6.71
CA PRO A 50 -11.22 -12.42 -7.30
C PRO A 50 -12.16 -12.06 -8.45
N TRP A 51 -12.34 -12.98 -9.40
CA TRP A 51 -12.99 -12.71 -10.68
C TRP A 51 -14.32 -11.93 -10.56
N LYS A 52 -15.19 -12.39 -9.68
CA LYS A 52 -16.55 -11.84 -9.48
C LYS A 52 -16.71 -11.03 -8.19
N LEU A 53 -15.66 -10.91 -7.39
CA LEU A 53 -15.72 -10.22 -6.10
C LEU A 53 -14.87 -8.96 -6.25
N ARG A 54 -15.44 -7.93 -6.90
CA ARG A 54 -14.71 -6.69 -7.23
C ARG A 54 -14.27 -5.98 -5.95
N ALA A 55 -13.02 -5.54 -5.96
CA ALA A 55 -12.48 -4.58 -5.03
C ALA A 55 -11.78 -3.47 -5.81
N GLU A 56 -11.76 -2.25 -5.26
CA GLU A 56 -11.09 -1.12 -5.90
C GLU A 56 -10.30 -0.32 -4.88
N VAL A 57 -9.05 -0.02 -5.22
CA VAL A 57 -8.19 0.84 -4.40
C VAL A 57 -8.36 2.28 -4.83
N THR A 58 -8.68 3.15 -3.88
CA THR A 58 -8.98 4.57 -4.12
C THR A 58 -7.84 5.48 -3.69
N HIS A 59 -6.98 5.01 -2.78
CA HIS A 59 -5.88 5.81 -2.25
C HIS A 59 -4.75 4.93 -1.71
N ALA A 60 -3.50 5.38 -1.84
CA ALA A 60 -2.36 4.72 -1.22
C ALA A 60 -1.29 5.72 -0.76
N ARG A 61 -0.62 5.39 0.34
CA ARG A 61 0.58 6.08 0.82
C ARG A 61 1.67 5.06 1.15
N ILE A 62 2.90 5.36 0.77
CA ILE A 62 4.06 4.50 1.00
C ILE A 62 5.17 5.32 1.65
N ILE A 63 5.80 4.74 2.67
CA ILE A 63 7.07 5.22 3.19
C ILE A 63 8.14 4.23 2.71
N ASP A 64 9.10 4.70 1.93
CA ASP A 64 10.20 3.87 1.45
C ASP A 64 11.35 3.78 2.46
N THR A 65 12.36 2.99 2.15
CA THR A 65 13.55 2.76 3.00
C THR A 65 14.48 3.97 3.12
N ASP A 66 14.31 5.03 2.34
CA ASP A 66 14.98 6.32 2.57
C ASP A 66 14.13 7.24 3.47
N GLY A 67 12.92 6.81 3.83
CA GLY A 67 11.98 7.57 4.64
C GLY A 67 11.13 8.57 3.83
N TYR A 68 11.16 8.47 2.49
CA TYR A 68 10.35 9.32 1.63
C TYR A 68 8.89 8.88 1.65
N LEU A 69 7.98 9.84 1.83
CA LEU A 69 6.54 9.61 1.80
C LEU A 69 5.98 9.85 0.38
N TYR A 70 5.54 8.77 -0.24
CA TYR A 70 4.75 8.80 -1.46
C TYR A 70 3.27 8.89 -1.12
N THR A 71 2.54 9.77 -1.80
CA THR A 71 1.07 9.85 -1.76
C THR A 71 0.55 9.72 -3.19
N PHE A 72 -0.26 8.69 -3.44
CA PHE A 72 -0.77 8.39 -4.77
C PHE A 72 -2.23 8.84 -4.87
N ASN A 73 -2.46 9.91 -5.62
CA ASN A 73 -3.82 10.40 -5.93
C ASN A 73 -4.40 9.76 -7.20
N THR A 74 -3.54 9.19 -8.04
CA THR A 74 -3.90 8.37 -9.20
C THR A 74 -3.22 7.02 -9.04
N LEU A 75 -3.99 5.95 -9.17
CA LEU A 75 -3.52 4.57 -9.05
C LEU A 75 -3.81 3.81 -10.35
N ASP A 76 -2.95 2.85 -10.67
CA ASP A 76 -3.30 1.83 -11.66
C ASP A 76 -4.50 1.01 -11.16
N GLN A 77 -5.34 0.59 -12.11
CA GLN A 77 -6.57 -0.14 -11.82
C GLN A 77 -6.33 -1.41 -11.01
N THR A 78 -7.31 -1.83 -10.22
CA THR A 78 -7.30 -3.17 -9.59
C THR A 78 -7.69 -4.22 -10.62
N ALA A 79 -6.81 -5.19 -10.89
CA ALA A 79 -7.09 -6.26 -11.85
C ALA A 79 -8.07 -7.28 -11.29
N ARG A 80 -8.86 -7.92 -12.15
CA ARG A 80 -9.65 -9.10 -11.80
C ARG A 80 -8.86 -10.35 -12.14
N GLY A 81 -8.73 -11.28 -11.20
CA GLY A 81 -8.10 -12.58 -11.43
C GLY A 81 -9.10 -13.58 -12.01
N PRO A 82 -9.13 -13.81 -13.34
CA PRO A 82 -10.16 -14.64 -13.98
C PRO A 82 -10.18 -16.08 -13.46
N ASP A 83 -9.02 -16.61 -13.11
CA ASP A 83 -8.87 -17.98 -12.61
C ASP A 83 -9.04 -18.06 -11.08
N SER A 84 -9.12 -16.92 -10.38
CA SER A 84 -9.34 -16.85 -8.93
C SER A 84 -10.82 -16.74 -8.61
N ILE A 85 -11.54 -17.87 -8.75
CA ILE A 85 -13.01 -17.92 -8.61
C ILE A 85 -13.45 -18.18 -7.16
N ASN A 86 -12.88 -19.21 -6.52
CA ASN A 86 -13.19 -19.62 -5.15
C ASN A 86 -11.94 -19.73 -4.26
N LYS A 87 -10.75 -19.49 -4.83
CA LYS A 87 -9.46 -19.40 -4.16
C LYS A 87 -8.48 -18.64 -5.04
N TRP A 88 -7.38 -18.17 -4.49
CA TRP A 88 -6.28 -17.63 -5.29
C TRP A 88 -5.61 -18.76 -6.08
N VAL A 89 -5.25 -18.48 -7.33
CA VAL A 89 -4.37 -19.37 -8.10
C VAL A 89 -2.94 -19.29 -7.58
N SER A 90 -2.10 -20.26 -7.93
CA SER A 90 -0.68 -20.23 -7.54
C SER A 90 0.11 -19.14 -8.28
N SER A 91 -0.20 -18.92 -9.56
CA SER A 91 0.44 -17.93 -10.43
C SER A 91 -0.45 -16.68 -10.53
N VAL A 92 -0.40 -15.81 -9.52
CA VAL A 92 -1.15 -14.55 -9.50
C VAL A 92 -0.33 -13.41 -10.09
N HIS A 93 -0.94 -12.68 -11.03
CA HIS A 93 -0.33 -11.50 -11.66
C HIS A 93 -1.28 -10.31 -11.62
N GLY A 94 -0.72 -9.13 -11.41
CA GLY A 94 -1.44 -7.86 -11.44
C GLY A 94 -1.62 -7.32 -12.87
N PRO A 95 -2.19 -6.12 -13.00
CA PRO A 95 -2.26 -5.40 -14.26
C PRO A 95 -0.89 -4.82 -14.65
N SER A 96 -0.80 -4.31 -15.88
CA SER A 96 0.28 -3.42 -16.28
C SER A 96 0.31 -2.15 -15.43
N ILE A 97 1.50 -1.69 -15.06
CA ILE A 97 1.70 -0.58 -14.11
C ILE A 97 2.33 0.64 -14.78
N ILE A 98 1.69 1.79 -14.62
CA ILE A 98 2.15 3.09 -15.10
C ILE A 98 2.47 4.02 -13.91
N PHE A 99 1.55 4.13 -12.95
CA PHE A 99 1.59 5.13 -11.86
C PHE A 99 2.17 4.58 -10.56
N ASN A 100 1.87 3.33 -10.21
CA ASN A 100 2.17 2.74 -8.90
C ASN A 100 3.65 2.37 -8.77
N LYS A 101 4.55 3.36 -8.75
CA LYS A 101 6.02 3.18 -8.74
C LYS A 101 6.68 3.92 -7.59
N VAL A 102 7.72 3.31 -7.03
CA VAL A 102 8.46 3.78 -5.86
C VAL A 102 9.95 3.47 -6.05
N LYS A 103 10.83 4.38 -5.61
CA LYS A 103 12.27 4.29 -5.90
C LYS A 103 13.03 3.32 -5.00
N LYS A 104 12.65 3.22 -3.73
CA LYS A 104 13.32 2.34 -2.75
C LYS A 104 12.33 1.35 -2.14
N PRO A 105 12.79 0.18 -1.65
CA PRO A 105 11.91 -0.81 -1.03
C PRO A 105 10.96 -0.20 0.02
N PRO A 106 9.73 -0.71 0.15
CA PRO A 106 8.75 -0.14 1.08
C PRO A 106 9.11 -0.50 2.52
N GLN A 107 9.04 0.46 3.44
CA GLN A 107 8.97 0.16 4.88
C GLN A 107 7.53 -0.01 5.34
N TYR A 108 6.65 0.84 4.81
CA TYR A 108 5.25 0.87 5.18
C TYR A 108 4.40 1.23 3.97
N ILE A 109 3.26 0.58 3.84
CA ILE A 109 2.19 0.98 2.93
C ILE A 109 0.89 1.05 3.72
N VAL A 110 0.05 2.03 3.38
CA VAL A 110 -1.36 2.08 3.76
C VAL A 110 -2.19 2.41 2.53
N PHE A 111 -3.30 1.72 2.34
CA PHE A 111 -4.20 1.96 1.22
C PHE A 111 -5.66 1.79 1.63
N CYS A 112 -6.51 2.56 0.96
CA CYS A 112 -7.96 2.55 1.11
C CYS A 112 -8.55 1.77 -0.05
N TRP A 113 -9.44 0.83 0.25
CA TRP A 113 -10.04 0.02 -0.80
C TRP A 113 -11.48 -0.35 -0.49
N ASP A 114 -12.27 -0.35 -1.53
CA ASP A 114 -13.68 -0.65 -1.52
C ASP A 114 -13.92 -2.10 -1.88
N SER A 115 -14.54 -2.85 -0.98
CA SER A 115 -15.07 -4.18 -1.28
C SER A 115 -16.51 -4.04 -1.72
N TYR A 116 -16.77 -4.28 -3.01
CA TYR A 116 -18.14 -4.25 -3.51
C TYR A 116 -18.96 -5.41 -2.95
N ALA A 117 -18.34 -6.57 -2.72
CA ALA A 117 -19.00 -7.72 -2.12
C ALA A 117 -19.42 -7.47 -0.65
N ASP A 118 -18.66 -6.65 0.09
CA ASP A 118 -19.01 -6.27 1.47
C ASP A 118 -19.75 -4.92 1.55
N LYS A 119 -19.91 -4.21 0.42
CA LYS A 119 -20.40 -2.83 0.33
C LYS A 119 -19.74 -1.91 1.37
N LYS A 120 -18.41 -1.97 1.46
CA LYS A 120 -17.67 -1.31 2.54
C LYS A 120 -16.24 -0.93 2.13
N THR A 121 -15.80 0.22 2.61
CA THR A 121 -14.40 0.65 2.57
C THR A 121 -13.59 0.01 3.69
N TYR A 122 -12.41 -0.48 3.31
CA TYR A 122 -11.37 -0.99 4.19
C TYR A 122 -10.11 -0.11 4.11
N GLU A 123 -9.39 -0.05 5.23
CA GLU A 123 -8.03 0.48 5.31
C GLU A 123 -7.09 -0.68 5.61
N THR A 124 -6.14 -0.94 4.72
CA THR A 124 -5.09 -1.95 4.98
C THR A 124 -3.74 -1.26 5.10
N SER A 125 -3.01 -1.63 6.14
CA SER A 125 -1.62 -1.21 6.37
C SER A 125 -0.71 -2.43 6.45
N ALA A 126 0.49 -2.34 5.88
CA ALA A 126 1.51 -3.37 5.97
C ALA A 126 2.90 -2.77 6.22
N MET A 127 3.66 -3.38 7.13
CA MET A 127 5.06 -3.07 7.43
C MET A 127 5.95 -4.17 6.86
N PHE A 128 6.99 -3.78 6.12
CA PHE A 128 7.95 -4.70 5.53
C PHE A 128 9.31 -4.53 6.19
N GLY A 129 10.11 -5.60 6.14
CA GLY A 129 11.43 -5.64 6.75
C GLY A 129 12.51 -6.11 5.78
N PRO A 130 13.73 -6.34 6.30
CA PRO A 130 14.89 -6.68 5.47
C PRO A 130 14.71 -7.92 4.61
N GLU A 131 13.93 -8.90 5.04
CA GLU A 131 13.65 -10.09 4.22
C GLU A 131 13.01 -9.70 2.88
N THR A 132 12.00 -8.83 2.92
CA THR A 132 11.35 -8.29 1.73
C THR A 132 12.32 -7.45 0.91
N TRP A 133 13.06 -6.55 1.55
CA TRP A 133 13.99 -5.65 0.85
C TRP A 133 15.14 -6.41 0.19
N LEU A 134 15.67 -7.43 0.86
CA LEU A 134 16.70 -8.30 0.32
C LEU A 134 16.15 -9.12 -0.85
N ARG A 135 14.95 -9.69 -0.73
CA ARG A 135 14.29 -10.39 -1.84
C ARG A 135 14.11 -9.50 -3.06
N MET A 136 13.82 -8.21 -2.89
CA MET A 136 13.73 -7.23 -3.99
C MET A 136 15.09 -6.90 -4.62
N LYS A 137 16.21 -7.16 -3.92
CA LYS A 137 17.59 -6.97 -4.37
C LYS A 137 18.27 -8.24 -4.84
N THR A 138 17.60 -9.39 -4.77
CA THR A 138 18.13 -10.69 -5.20
C THR A 138 17.29 -11.20 -6.35
N PRO A 139 17.89 -11.48 -7.53
CA PRO A 139 17.13 -12.03 -8.63
C PRO A 139 16.67 -13.45 -8.30
N ALA A 140 15.69 -13.95 -9.03
CA ALA A 140 15.33 -15.35 -8.97
C ALA A 140 16.51 -16.24 -9.42
N ASP A 141 16.45 -17.52 -9.07
CA ASP A 141 17.41 -18.55 -9.48
C ASP A 141 17.26 -18.99 -10.94
N HIS A 142 16.38 -18.32 -11.69
CA HIS A 142 16.10 -18.59 -13.08
C HIS A 142 16.05 -17.30 -13.90
N THR A 143 16.09 -17.46 -15.21
CA THR A 143 16.01 -16.36 -16.17
C THR A 143 14.72 -16.44 -16.98
N TRP A 144 14.35 -15.31 -17.59
CA TRP A 144 13.28 -15.25 -18.57
C TRP A 144 13.73 -14.41 -19.76
N ASN A 145 13.59 -14.97 -20.96
CA ASN A 145 14.10 -14.40 -22.20
C ASN A 145 15.60 -14.00 -22.12
N GLY A 146 16.41 -14.78 -21.41
CA GLY A 146 17.84 -14.53 -21.24
C GLY A 146 18.21 -13.46 -20.19
N HIS A 147 17.23 -12.87 -19.50
CA HIS A 147 17.45 -11.85 -18.49
C HIS A 147 17.16 -12.36 -17.08
N ALA A 148 17.84 -11.78 -16.09
CA ALA A 148 17.57 -12.03 -14.68
C ALA A 148 16.13 -11.59 -14.34
N VAL A 149 15.41 -12.45 -13.61
CA VAL A 149 14.06 -12.14 -13.12
C VAL A 149 14.19 -11.44 -11.78
N TRP A 150 13.63 -10.23 -11.68
CA TRP A 150 13.63 -9.45 -10.44
C TRP A 150 12.24 -9.39 -9.84
N TYR A 151 12.16 -9.44 -8.52
CA TYR A 151 10.93 -9.25 -7.77
C TYR A 151 10.62 -7.75 -7.60
N SER A 152 10.30 -7.10 -8.72
CA SER A 152 10.09 -5.65 -8.84
C SER A 152 8.63 -5.22 -8.71
N ASN A 153 7.70 -6.14 -8.44
CA ASN A 153 6.30 -5.84 -8.14
C ASN A 153 5.84 -6.51 -6.84
N ILE A 154 5.22 -5.77 -5.92
CA ILE A 154 4.47 -6.36 -4.81
C ILE A 154 2.98 -6.32 -5.16
N LEU A 155 2.37 -7.50 -5.26
CA LEU A 155 0.96 -7.67 -5.59
C LEU A 155 0.14 -7.91 -4.33
N PHE A 156 -0.92 -7.13 -4.15
CA PHE A 156 -1.89 -7.26 -3.07
C PHE A 156 -3.20 -7.88 -3.60
N GLY A 157 -3.56 -9.05 -3.09
CA GLY A 157 -4.84 -9.69 -3.36
C GLY A 157 -5.88 -9.24 -2.35
N LEU A 158 -6.94 -8.60 -2.82
CA LEU A 158 -8.03 -8.04 -2.02
C LEU A 158 -9.24 -8.96 -2.14
N SER A 159 -9.74 -9.49 -1.02
CA SER A 159 -10.87 -10.42 -1.01
C SER A 159 -11.86 -10.09 0.11
N PRO A 160 -13.12 -10.54 0.02
CA PRO A 160 -14.14 -10.19 1.00
C PRO A 160 -13.74 -10.54 2.44
N GLY A 161 -14.27 -9.76 3.37
CA GLY A 161 -13.94 -9.86 4.80
C GLY A 161 -12.67 -9.12 5.20
N GLY A 162 -12.24 -8.17 4.37
CA GLY A 162 -11.02 -7.40 4.63
C GLY A 162 -9.75 -8.23 4.52
N LYS A 163 -9.81 -9.39 3.85
CA LYS A 163 -8.70 -10.33 3.70
C LYS A 163 -7.76 -9.84 2.62
N VAL A 164 -6.49 -9.68 3.00
CA VAL A 164 -5.41 -9.26 2.10
C VAL A 164 -4.30 -10.30 2.08
N LYS A 165 -3.89 -10.70 0.88
CA LYS A 165 -2.73 -11.54 0.62
C LYS A 165 -1.68 -10.74 -0.15
N VAL A 166 -0.41 -11.08 0.00
CA VAL A 166 0.70 -10.33 -0.60
C VAL A 166 1.66 -11.31 -1.25
N TRP A 167 2.08 -11.01 -2.48
CA TRP A 167 3.04 -11.81 -3.22
C TRP A 167 4.03 -10.95 -3.99
N PHE A 168 5.16 -11.57 -4.35
CA PHE A 168 5.92 -11.20 -5.53
C PHE A 168 5.43 -12.07 -6.70
N PRO A 169 4.79 -11.50 -7.74
CA PRO A 169 4.49 -12.23 -8.96
C PRO A 169 5.78 -12.75 -9.62
N ASP A 170 5.71 -13.95 -10.17
CA ASP A 170 6.81 -14.54 -10.95
C ASP A 170 6.47 -14.51 -12.46
N VAL A 171 7.24 -15.18 -13.31
CA VAL A 171 7.09 -15.17 -14.77
C VAL A 171 6.89 -16.58 -15.31
N ALA A 172 6.49 -16.71 -16.58
CA ALA A 172 6.31 -17.99 -17.27
C ALA A 172 5.42 -19.01 -16.52
N GLY A 173 4.37 -18.52 -15.84
CA GLY A 173 3.42 -19.36 -15.09
C GLY A 173 3.97 -19.95 -13.79
N ARG A 174 5.14 -19.50 -13.33
CA ARG A 174 5.70 -19.92 -12.04
C ARG A 174 4.84 -19.40 -10.88
N PRO A 175 4.72 -20.17 -9.79
CA PRO A 175 3.97 -19.72 -8.62
C PRO A 175 4.51 -18.39 -8.07
N SER A 176 3.61 -17.47 -7.76
CA SER A 176 3.95 -16.21 -7.12
C SER A 176 4.43 -16.47 -5.70
N LEU A 177 5.51 -15.81 -5.30
CA LEU A 177 6.13 -16.02 -3.99
C LEU A 177 5.36 -15.27 -2.92
N PRO A 178 4.85 -15.92 -1.87
CA PRO A 178 4.19 -15.23 -0.77
C PRO A 178 5.14 -14.26 -0.07
N VAL A 179 4.65 -13.06 0.23
CA VAL A 179 5.35 -12.08 1.05
C VAL A 179 4.67 -12.04 2.41
N LYS A 180 5.46 -12.11 3.47
CA LYS A 180 4.98 -11.98 4.84
C LYS A 180 5.40 -10.62 5.39
N PRO A 181 4.52 -9.60 5.39
CA PRO A 181 4.79 -8.37 6.12
C PRO A 181 5.10 -8.67 7.59
N LEU A 182 5.97 -7.88 8.20
CA LEU A 182 6.25 -7.92 9.65
C LEU A 182 4.97 -7.72 10.46
N LYS A 183 4.10 -6.85 9.94
CA LYS A 183 2.78 -6.60 10.48
C LYS A 183 1.86 -6.20 9.35
N MET A 184 0.65 -6.75 9.34
CA MET A 184 -0.42 -6.32 8.45
C MET A 184 -1.70 -6.18 9.25
N ARG A 185 -2.48 -5.14 8.97
CA ARG A 185 -3.76 -4.90 9.62
C ARG A 185 -4.73 -4.33 8.60
N THR A 186 -5.93 -4.89 8.57
CA THR A 186 -7.08 -4.33 7.87
C THR A 186 -8.10 -3.81 8.90
N ARG A 187 -8.74 -2.68 8.61
CA ARG A 187 -9.77 -2.04 9.43
C ARG A 187 -10.93 -1.57 8.55
N SER A 188 -12.09 -1.31 9.14
CA SER A 188 -13.25 -0.76 8.41
C SER A 188 -14.18 0.03 9.35
N GLY A 189 -15.15 0.76 8.78
CA GLY A 189 -16.15 1.49 9.56
C GLY A 189 -15.55 2.57 10.46
N SER A 190 -15.97 2.63 11.73
CA SER A 190 -15.48 3.64 12.69
C SER A 190 -13.97 3.56 12.97
N ASP A 191 -13.35 2.40 12.70
CA ASP A 191 -11.95 2.12 12.97
C ASP A 191 -11.00 2.58 11.85
N LEU A 192 -11.53 3.03 10.71
CA LEU A 192 -10.74 3.69 9.66
C LEU A 192 -9.96 4.86 10.27
N ASN A 193 -8.81 5.20 9.72
CA ASN A 193 -8.02 6.34 10.17
C ASN A 193 -7.76 7.28 9.01
N ILE A 194 -6.77 6.94 8.18
CA ILE A 194 -6.42 7.73 7.00
C ILE A 194 -7.52 7.63 5.94
N CYS A 195 -8.23 6.51 5.90
CA CYS A 195 -9.29 6.26 4.93
C CYS A 195 -10.66 6.82 5.31
N LYS A 196 -10.80 7.52 6.45
CA LYS A 196 -12.08 8.16 6.81
C LYS A 196 -12.56 9.15 5.76
N ASP A 197 -11.63 9.95 5.23
CA ASP A 197 -11.91 10.96 4.21
C ASP A 197 -12.10 10.36 2.80
N TYR A 198 -11.79 9.07 2.64
CA TYR A 198 -11.92 8.30 1.40
C TYR A 198 -13.00 7.23 1.51
N ASN A 199 -13.86 7.31 2.52
CA ASN A 199 -14.91 6.34 2.75
C ASN A 199 -16.02 6.52 1.70
N THR A 200 -16.25 5.47 0.93
CA THR A 200 -17.21 5.49 -0.17
C THR A 200 -18.64 5.38 0.36
N PRO A 201 -19.58 6.26 -0.05
CA PRO A 201 -20.97 6.16 0.34
C PRO A 201 -21.60 4.84 -0.09
N ALA A 202 -22.52 4.30 0.72
CA ALA A 202 -23.14 2.99 0.45
C ALA A 202 -23.84 2.92 -0.93
N GLU A 203 -24.42 4.03 -1.37
CA GLU A 203 -25.12 4.18 -2.66
C GLU A 203 -24.19 3.99 -3.87
N SER A 204 -22.88 4.23 -3.71
CA SER A 204 -21.90 4.05 -4.78
C SER A 204 -21.59 2.58 -5.11
N TYR A 205 -22.12 1.65 -4.32
CA TYR A 205 -22.02 0.21 -4.59
C TYR A 205 -23.18 -0.31 -5.46
N ASP A 206 -24.17 0.52 -5.78
CA ASP A 206 -25.35 0.13 -6.56
C ASP A 206 -25.04 0.09 -8.07
N GLY A 207 -25.48 -0.97 -8.77
CA GLY A 207 -25.26 -1.17 -10.21
C GLY A 207 -24.32 -2.33 -10.61
N ILE A 208 -23.76 -3.05 -9.65
CA ILE A 208 -23.15 -4.37 -9.90
C ILE A 208 -24.27 -5.43 -9.90
N GLN A 209 -24.18 -6.45 -10.77
CA GLN A 209 -24.99 -7.67 -10.68
C GLN A 209 -25.12 -8.05 -9.19
N SER A 210 -26.35 -8.23 -8.71
CA SER A 210 -26.58 -8.26 -7.27
C SER A 210 -25.59 -9.23 -6.62
N ILE A 211 -24.96 -8.78 -5.54
CA ILE A 211 -24.06 -9.62 -4.73
C ILE A 211 -24.78 -10.95 -4.40
N GLU A 212 -26.10 -10.90 -4.23
CA GLU A 212 -27.01 -12.04 -4.10
C GLU A 212 -26.93 -13.03 -5.27
N ASP A 213 -26.93 -12.58 -6.52
CA ASP A 213 -26.79 -13.45 -7.70
C ASP A 213 -25.40 -14.08 -7.79
N LEU A 214 -24.35 -13.30 -7.49
CA LEU A 214 -22.95 -13.77 -7.54
C LEU A 214 -22.64 -14.80 -6.45
N ASN A 215 -23.40 -14.74 -5.36
CA ASN A 215 -23.18 -15.49 -4.14
C ASN A 215 -24.28 -16.52 -3.82
N LYS A 216 -25.27 -16.67 -4.70
CA LYS A 216 -26.33 -17.66 -4.54
C LYS A 216 -25.74 -19.06 -4.33
N GLY A 217 -26.03 -19.66 -3.18
CA GLY A 217 -25.52 -20.98 -2.79
C GLY A 217 -24.06 -21.01 -2.30
N LYS A 218 -23.41 -19.86 -2.07
CA LYS A 218 -22.05 -19.78 -1.53
C LYS A 218 -22.06 -19.24 -0.10
N THR A 219 -21.23 -19.84 0.74
CA THR A 219 -20.97 -19.34 2.09
C THR A 219 -19.97 -18.19 2.04
N TYR A 220 -20.28 -17.09 2.73
CA TYR A 220 -19.33 -16.01 2.98
C TYR A 220 -18.01 -16.57 3.57
N PRO A 221 -16.81 -16.14 3.13
CA PRO A 221 -16.49 -14.99 2.26
C PRO A 221 -16.47 -15.33 0.76
N TYR A 222 -17.31 -16.27 0.34
CA TYR A 222 -17.55 -16.66 -1.06
C TYR A 222 -16.34 -17.32 -1.74
N GLY A 223 -15.46 -17.91 -0.93
CA GLY A 223 -14.26 -18.64 -1.34
C GLY A 223 -13.33 -18.89 -0.15
N ASN A 224 -12.27 -19.64 -0.39
CA ASN A 224 -11.14 -19.78 0.52
C ASN A 224 -10.00 -18.88 0.02
N TRP A 225 -9.82 -17.74 0.70
CA TRP A 225 -8.87 -16.69 0.32
C TRP A 225 -7.59 -16.69 1.16
N ASP A 226 -7.37 -17.74 1.95
CA ASP A 226 -6.18 -17.90 2.80
C ASP A 226 -4.99 -18.50 2.03
#